data_AF-A0A3A8G423-F1
#
_entry.id   AF-A0A3A8G423-F1
#
_cell.length_a   1.000
_cell.length_b   1.000
_cell.length_c   1.000
_cell.angle_alpha   90.00
_cell.angle_beta   90.00
_cell.angle_gamma   90.00
#
_symmetry.space_group_name_H-M   'P 1'
#
loop_
_entity.id
_entity.type
_entity.pdbx_description
1 polymer ?
#
loop_
_entity_poly.entity_id
_entity_poly.type
_entity_poly.pdbx_seq_one_letter_code
_entity_poly.pdbx_strand_id
1 'polypeptide(L)'
;MGKRTEDRDYIRLVVSEWVEGPHRSDVLAAAAQIVDEGDGASLFDALRKQVGLHAEDYELVRRLMLLLEAAMDVEPRVAGYLMARLYPLAGRKYAHDVYNAVELWMDASDSMALADALMALSEEPVRPLLRKCYREWAEGIKKRASGKRTE
;
A
#
# COMPACT_ATOMS: atom_id res chain seq x y z
N MET A 1 -15.75 24.83 -5.87
CA MET A 1 -15.00 23.98 -6.81
C MET A 1 -13.49 23.95 -6.53
N GLY A 2 -13.01 24.42 -5.36
CA GLY A 2 -11.58 24.54 -5.03
C GLY A 2 -10.97 23.32 -4.32
N LYS A 3 -11.55 22.90 -3.19
CA LYS A 3 -10.97 21.88 -2.30
C LYS A 3 -10.59 20.55 -2.99
N ARG A 4 -11.50 19.91 -3.74
CA ARG A 4 -11.19 18.63 -4.42
C ARG A 4 -10.08 18.72 -5.49
N THR A 5 -9.85 19.91 -6.03
CA THR A 5 -8.77 20.13 -7.02
C THR A 5 -7.44 20.28 -6.28
N GLU A 6 -7.44 21.06 -5.21
CA GLU A 6 -6.29 21.22 -4.29
C GLU A 6 -5.85 19.87 -3.70
N ASP A 7 -6.79 19.04 -3.24
CA ASP A 7 -6.51 17.70 -2.70
C ASP A 7 -5.84 16.80 -3.75
N ARG A 8 -6.30 16.87 -5.01
CA ARG A 8 -5.70 16.11 -6.13
C ARG A 8 -4.32 16.63 -6.53
N ASP A 9 -4.09 17.93 -6.47
CA ASP A 9 -2.79 18.54 -6.75
C ASP A 9 -1.77 18.16 -5.68
N TYR A 10 -2.19 18.16 -4.42
CA TYR A 10 -1.38 17.72 -3.30
C TYR A 10 -0.99 16.24 -3.41
N ILE A 11 -1.95 15.33 -3.67
CA ILE A 11 -1.66 13.90 -3.86
C ILE A 11 -0.67 13.70 -5.01
N ARG A 12 -0.81 14.44 -6.11
CA ARG A 12 0.12 14.36 -7.25
C ARG A 12 1.52 14.84 -6.89
N LEU A 13 1.63 15.91 -6.11
CA LEU A 13 2.92 16.41 -5.61
C LEU A 13 3.62 15.36 -4.74
N VAL A 14 2.92 14.82 -3.73
CA VAL A 14 3.45 13.78 -2.83
C VAL A 14 3.93 12.57 -3.63
N VAL A 15 3.15 12.11 -4.61
CA VAL A 15 3.54 10.98 -5.48
C VAL A 15 4.78 11.30 -6.31
N SER A 16 4.88 12.51 -6.87
CA SER A 16 6.05 12.91 -7.66
C SER A 16 7.32 12.88 -6.80
N GLU A 17 7.27 13.49 -5.61
CA GLU A 17 8.39 13.51 -4.69
C GLU A 17 8.74 12.11 -4.16
N TRP A 18 7.75 11.24 -3.97
CA TRP A 18 7.99 9.88 -3.52
C TRP A 18 8.72 9.06 -4.57
N VAL A 19 8.32 9.17 -5.84
CA VAL A 19 9.02 8.48 -6.93
C VAL A 19 10.47 8.96 -7.08
N GLU A 20 10.74 10.25 -6.85
CA GLU A 20 12.09 10.81 -6.88
C GLU A 20 12.93 10.43 -5.63
N GLY A 21 12.29 10.27 -4.48
CA GLY A 21 12.93 9.91 -3.22
C GLY A 21 12.17 8.81 -2.46
N PRO A 22 12.33 7.52 -2.82
CA PRO A 22 11.58 6.40 -2.26
C PRO A 22 11.67 6.23 -0.74
N HIS A 23 12.72 6.75 -0.12
CA HIS A 23 13.01 6.67 1.32
C HIS A 23 12.82 8.00 2.06
N ARG A 24 12.32 9.05 1.41
CA ARG A 24 12.12 10.36 2.04
C ARG A 24 11.03 10.28 3.10
N SER A 25 11.43 10.35 4.37
CA SER A 25 10.52 10.19 5.51
C SER A 25 9.43 11.25 5.58
N ASP A 26 9.74 12.49 5.20
CA ASP A 26 8.77 13.59 5.13
C ASP A 26 7.68 13.34 4.10
N VAL A 27 8.06 12.84 2.92
CA VAL A 27 7.12 12.48 1.85
C VAL A 27 6.27 11.26 2.22
N LEU A 28 6.90 10.25 2.83
CA LEU A 28 6.20 9.06 3.31
C LEU A 28 5.22 9.37 4.45
N ALA A 29 5.57 10.29 5.35
CA ALA A 29 4.66 10.79 6.38
C ALA A 29 3.44 11.52 5.77
N ALA A 30 3.65 12.33 4.72
CA ALA A 30 2.57 12.96 3.97
C ALA A 30 1.67 11.93 3.27
N ALA A 31 2.25 10.88 2.68
CA ALA A 31 1.50 9.76 2.10
C ALA A 31 0.69 9.01 3.17
N ALA A 32 1.24 8.86 4.37
CA ALA A 32 0.56 8.28 5.53
C ALA A 32 -0.67 9.08 5.93
N GLN A 33 -0.55 10.40 6.00
CA GLN A 33 -1.69 11.28 6.29
C GLN A 33 -2.80 11.15 5.23
N ILE A 34 -2.45 11.07 3.94
CA ILE A 34 -3.44 10.87 2.86
C ILE A 34 -4.20 9.54 3.05
N VAL A 35 -3.52 8.48 3.47
CA VAL A 35 -4.17 7.19 3.77
C VAL A 35 -5.12 7.33 4.97
N ASP A 36 -4.68 7.99 6.04
CA ASP A 36 -5.47 8.21 7.26
C ASP A 36 -6.73 9.06 7.01
N GLU A 37 -6.66 10.00 6.07
CA GLU A 37 -7.79 10.83 5.65
C GLU A 37 -8.80 10.07 4.74
N GLY A 38 -8.49 8.81 4.39
CA GLY A 38 -9.35 7.96 3.56
C GLY A 38 -9.11 8.07 2.05
N ASP A 39 -8.08 8.82 1.64
CA ASP A 39 -7.73 9.05 0.23
C ASP A 39 -6.66 8.07 -0.30
N GLY A 40 -6.45 6.95 0.40
CA GLY A 40 -5.48 5.92 0.00
C GLY A 40 -5.74 5.31 -1.39
N ALA A 41 -6.99 5.26 -1.85
CA ALA A 41 -7.31 4.85 -3.22
C ALA A 41 -6.80 5.86 -4.26
N SER A 42 -7.01 7.15 -4.00
CA SER A 42 -6.56 8.26 -4.83
C SER A 42 -5.04 8.30 -4.90
N LEU A 43 -4.36 8.08 -3.77
CA LEU A 43 -2.91 7.95 -3.68
C LEU A 43 -2.39 6.79 -4.54
N PHE A 44 -2.98 5.59 -4.41
CA PHE A 44 -2.58 4.42 -5.18
C PHE A 44 -2.75 4.64 -6.69
N ASP A 45 -3.86 5.25 -7.11
CA ASP A 45 -4.11 5.58 -8.51
C ASP A 45 -3.12 6.61 -9.06
N ALA A 46 -2.76 7.61 -8.27
CA ALA A 46 -1.75 8.61 -8.64
C ALA A 46 -0.36 7.96 -8.77
N LEU A 47 0.03 7.12 -7.80
CA LEU A 47 1.28 6.36 -7.82
C LEU A 47 1.37 5.48 -9.07
N ARG A 48 0.30 4.74 -9.38
CA ARG A 48 0.21 3.90 -10.58
C ARG A 48 0.38 4.71 -11.86
N LYS A 49 -0.21 5.90 -11.95
CA LYS A 49 -0.05 6.78 -13.13
C LYS A 49 1.38 7.29 -13.27
N GLN A 50 2.01 7.69 -12.17
CA GLN A 50 3.37 8.23 -12.18
C GLN A 50 4.41 7.14 -12.51
N VAL A 51 4.32 5.99 -11.83
CA VAL A 51 5.23 4.85 -12.03
C VAL A 51 4.98 4.16 -13.37
N GLY A 52 3.73 4.17 -13.83
CA GLY A 52 3.29 3.55 -15.07
C GLY A 52 3.53 4.36 -16.32
N LEU A 53 4.22 5.51 -16.24
CA LEU A 53 4.69 6.20 -17.43
C LEU A 53 5.55 5.23 -18.27
N HIS A 54 4.99 4.82 -19.41
CA HIS A 54 5.59 3.87 -20.36
C HIS A 54 5.74 2.42 -19.88
N ALA A 55 5.03 2.00 -18.81
CA ALA A 55 5.02 0.62 -18.35
C ALA A 55 3.60 0.03 -18.39
N GLU A 56 3.49 -1.17 -18.95
CA GLU A 56 2.23 -1.92 -19.02
C GLU A 56 2.34 -3.23 -18.25
N ASP A 57 1.18 -3.75 -17.86
CA ASP A 57 0.99 -5.08 -17.30
C ASP A 57 1.97 -5.46 -16.18
N TYR A 58 2.80 -6.47 -16.42
CA TYR A 58 3.75 -7.02 -15.45
C TYR A 58 4.79 -5.99 -15.01
N GLU A 59 5.35 -5.21 -15.95
CA GLU A 59 6.41 -4.26 -15.64
C GLU A 59 5.89 -3.13 -14.74
N LEU A 60 4.65 -2.68 -14.95
CA LEU A 60 3.99 -1.74 -14.04
C LEU A 60 3.88 -2.31 -12.62
N VAL A 61 3.39 -3.55 -12.51
CA VAL A 61 3.21 -4.22 -11.20
C VAL A 61 4.56 -4.40 -10.50
N ARG A 62 5.60 -4.80 -11.22
CA ARG A 62 6.96 -4.97 -10.70
C ARG A 62 7.56 -3.65 -10.23
N ARG A 63 7.41 -2.56 -11.00
CA ARG A 63 7.92 -1.23 -10.58
C ARG A 63 7.21 -0.70 -9.35
N LEU A 64 5.90 -0.90 -9.26
CA LEU A 64 5.13 -0.53 -8.07
C LEU A 64 5.59 -1.33 -6.85
N MET A 65 5.79 -2.64 -7.00
CA MET A 65 6.35 -3.47 -5.94
C MET A 65 7.68 -2.89 -5.46
N LEU A 66 8.67 -2.73 -6.34
CA LEU A 66 10.01 -2.24 -5.96
C LEU A 66 9.98 -0.88 -5.25
N LEU A 67 9.13 0.05 -5.71
CA LEU A 67 8.96 1.36 -5.06
C LEU A 67 8.40 1.21 -3.63
N LEU A 68 7.38 0.36 -3.48
CA LEU A 68 6.76 0.08 -2.18
C LEU A 68 7.71 -0.69 -1.26
N GLU A 69 8.56 -1.56 -1.82
CA GLU A 69 9.55 -2.27 -1.03
C GLU A 69 10.57 -1.31 -0.41
N ALA A 70 11.06 -0.35 -1.21
CA ALA A 70 11.97 0.69 -0.74
C ALA A 70 11.38 1.54 0.41
N ALA A 71 10.07 1.78 0.39
CA ALA A 71 9.40 2.56 1.42
C ALA A 71 9.15 1.77 2.73
N MET A 72 9.23 0.44 2.69
CA MET A 72 8.84 -0.42 3.81
C MET A 72 9.70 -0.21 5.06
N ASP A 73 10.99 0.05 4.88
CA ASP A 73 11.93 0.28 5.99
C ASP A 73 11.67 1.60 6.73
N VAL A 74 10.98 2.54 6.07
CA VAL A 74 10.75 3.90 6.62
C VAL A 74 9.31 4.05 7.10
N GLU A 75 8.33 3.65 6.28
CA GLU A 75 6.92 3.75 6.62
C GLU A 75 6.16 2.45 6.23
N PRO A 76 6.28 1.39 7.04
CA PRO A 76 5.78 0.06 6.70
C PRO A 76 4.26 -0.02 6.58
N ARG A 77 3.54 0.87 7.29
CA ARG A 77 2.09 0.95 7.24
C ARG A 77 1.60 1.36 5.85
N VAL A 78 2.14 2.44 5.29
CA VAL A 78 1.75 2.93 3.97
C VAL A 78 2.18 1.97 2.88
N ALA A 79 3.44 1.51 2.95
CA ALA A 79 3.97 0.52 2.01
C ALA A 79 3.12 -0.75 2.00
N GLY A 80 2.81 -1.31 3.18
CA GLY A 80 1.96 -2.49 3.29
C GLY A 80 0.53 -2.26 2.81
N TYR A 81 -0.09 -1.14 3.16
CA TYR A 81 -1.43 -0.80 2.68
C TYR A 81 -1.49 -0.75 1.14
N LEU A 82 -0.50 -0.11 0.50
CA LEU A 82 -0.44 -0.02 -0.96
C LEU A 82 -0.02 -1.36 -1.61
N MET A 83 0.79 -2.18 -0.95
CA MET A 83 1.07 -3.56 -1.38
C MET A 83 -0.21 -4.41 -1.39
N ALA A 84 -1.06 -4.28 -0.36
CA ALA A 84 -2.36 -4.96 -0.32
C ALA A 84 -3.28 -4.49 -1.45
N ARG A 85 -3.23 -3.22 -1.85
CA ARG A 85 -3.94 -2.71 -3.04
C ARG A 85 -3.34 -3.20 -4.36
N LEU A 86 -2.03 -3.45 -4.41
CA LEU A 86 -1.34 -4.00 -5.58
C LEU A 86 -1.68 -5.48 -5.81
N TYR A 87 -1.91 -6.25 -4.74
CA TYR A 87 -2.21 -7.68 -4.78
C TYR A 87 -3.28 -8.12 -5.81
N PRO A 88 -4.51 -7.55 -5.84
CA PRO A 88 -5.50 -7.92 -6.86
C PRO A 88 -5.13 -7.47 -8.28
N LEU A 89 -4.19 -6.52 -8.43
CA LEU A 89 -3.65 -6.16 -9.75
C LEU A 89 -2.63 -7.21 -10.20
N ALA A 90 -1.73 -7.64 -9.32
CA ALA A 90 -0.73 -8.68 -9.60
C ALA A 90 -1.39 -9.99 -10.05
N GLY A 91 -2.42 -10.45 -9.32
CA GLY A 91 -3.15 -11.66 -9.67
C GLY A 91 -3.87 -11.57 -11.04
N ARG A 92 -4.41 -10.40 -11.41
CA ARG A 92 -5.05 -10.19 -12.72
C ARG A 92 -4.06 -10.08 -13.89
N LYS A 93 -2.81 -9.71 -13.60
CA LYS A 93 -1.74 -9.54 -14.59
C LYS A 93 -0.80 -10.74 -14.67
N TYR A 94 -1.13 -11.84 -13.98
CA TYR A 94 -0.30 -13.05 -13.90
C TYR A 94 1.13 -12.78 -13.38
N ALA A 95 1.31 -11.72 -12.59
CA ALA A 95 2.55 -11.40 -11.90
C ALA A 95 2.63 -12.24 -10.61
N HIS A 96 2.80 -13.55 -10.78
CA HIS A 96 2.75 -14.52 -9.68
C HIS A 96 3.85 -14.31 -8.62
N ASP A 97 5.03 -13.89 -9.06
CA ASP A 97 6.13 -13.48 -8.19
C ASP A 97 5.73 -12.32 -7.28
N VAL A 98 5.12 -11.26 -7.82
CA VAL A 98 4.66 -10.11 -7.04
C VAL A 98 3.50 -10.49 -6.12
N TYR A 99 2.56 -11.30 -6.61
CA TYR A 99 1.46 -11.81 -5.81
C TYR A 99 1.98 -12.60 -4.58
N ASN A 100 2.90 -13.54 -4.80
CA ASN A 100 3.49 -14.36 -3.74
C ASN A 100 4.35 -13.51 -2.79
N ALA A 101 5.08 -12.53 -3.32
CA ALA A 101 5.88 -11.62 -2.49
C ALA A 101 5.00 -10.82 -1.52
N VAL A 102 3.84 -10.32 -1.99
CA VAL A 102 2.89 -9.62 -1.11
C VAL A 102 2.35 -10.54 -0.02
N GLU A 103 1.97 -11.79 -0.34
CA GLU A 103 1.54 -12.76 0.69
C GLU A 103 2.61 -12.97 1.76
N LEU A 104 3.85 -13.24 1.33
CA LEU A 104 4.99 -13.43 2.25
C LEU A 104 5.23 -12.21 3.14
N TRP A 105 5.09 -11.01 2.58
CA TRP A 105 5.24 -9.76 3.34
C TRP A 105 4.17 -9.59 4.41
N MET A 106 2.92 -9.87 4.07
CA MET A 106 1.81 -9.80 5.02
C MET A 106 1.95 -10.86 6.12
N ASP A 107 2.45 -12.04 5.78
CA ASP A 107 2.69 -13.13 6.73
C ASP A 107 3.89 -12.87 7.65
N ALA A 108 4.90 -12.13 7.20
CA ALA A 108 6.08 -11.80 8.00
C ALA A 108 5.87 -10.60 8.94
N SER A 109 4.91 -9.71 8.64
CA SER A 109 4.72 -8.47 9.40
C SER A 109 4.11 -8.69 10.79
N ASP A 110 4.55 -7.87 11.75
CA ASP A 110 4.01 -7.71 13.11
C ASP A 110 3.60 -6.25 13.42
N SER A 111 3.52 -5.41 12.39
CA SER A 111 3.15 -3.99 12.55
C SER A 111 1.65 -3.84 12.85
N MET A 112 1.33 -3.48 14.09
CA MET A 112 -0.06 -3.17 14.50
C MET A 112 -0.68 -2.07 13.62
N ALA A 113 0.11 -1.07 13.22
CA ALA A 113 -0.35 0.02 12.39
C ALA A 113 -0.73 -0.46 10.97
N LEU A 114 0.01 -1.42 10.42
CA LEU A 114 -0.37 -2.09 9.17
C LEU A 114 -1.65 -2.92 9.35
N ALA A 115 -1.76 -3.65 10.46
CA ALA A 115 -2.97 -4.45 10.72
C ALA A 115 -4.24 -3.58 10.78
N ASP A 116 -4.15 -2.41 11.41
CA ASP A 116 -5.27 -1.46 11.46
C ASP A 116 -5.59 -0.87 10.07
N ALA A 117 -4.56 -0.55 9.27
CA ALA A 117 -4.76 -0.11 7.89
C ALA A 117 -5.42 -1.20 7.00
N LEU A 118 -5.06 -2.47 7.18
CA LEU A 118 -5.68 -3.60 6.47
C LEU A 118 -7.13 -3.82 6.90
N MET A 119 -7.44 -3.65 8.19
CA MET A 119 -8.84 -3.68 8.66
C MET A 119 -9.66 -2.57 8.00
N ALA A 120 -9.15 -1.33 7.98
CA ALA A 120 -9.80 -0.23 7.30
C ALA A 120 -10.00 -0.51 5.80
N LEU A 121 -8.98 -1.04 5.12
CA LEU A 121 -9.06 -1.46 3.71
C LEU A 121 -10.13 -2.54 3.48
N SER A 122 -10.38 -3.40 4.45
CA SER A 122 -11.42 -4.45 4.35
C SER A 122 -12.86 -3.89 4.38
N GLU A 123 -13.04 -2.70 4.98
CA GLU A 123 -14.32 -1.99 5.05
C GLU A 123 -14.62 -1.15 3.80
N GLU A 124 -13.62 -0.93 2.94
CA GLU A 124 -13.81 -0.31 1.64
C GLU A 124 -14.69 -1.17 0.70
N PRO A 125 -15.25 -0.58 -0.38
CA PRO A 125 -16.06 -1.32 -1.37
C PRO A 125 -15.21 -2.23 -2.27
N VAL A 126 -14.59 -3.25 -1.68
CA VAL A 126 -13.79 -4.28 -2.35
C VAL A 126 -14.58 -5.58 -2.53
N ARG A 127 -14.05 -6.50 -3.36
CA ARG A 127 -14.66 -7.82 -3.57
C ARG A 127 -14.68 -8.62 -2.27
N PRO A 128 -15.71 -9.46 -2.00
CA PRO A 128 -15.80 -10.23 -0.75
C PRO A 128 -14.57 -11.08 -0.41
N LEU A 129 -13.94 -11.69 -1.42
CA LEU A 129 -12.71 -12.47 -1.22
C LEU A 129 -11.53 -11.60 -0.76
N LEU A 130 -11.39 -10.38 -1.29
CA LEU A 130 -10.34 -9.45 -0.87
C LEU A 130 -10.60 -8.94 0.56
N ARG A 131 -11.87 -8.65 0.89
CA ARG A 131 -12.24 -8.30 2.26
C ARG A 131 -11.81 -9.38 3.25
N LYS A 132 -12.11 -10.66 2.93
CA LYS A 132 -11.71 -11.79 3.77
C LYS A 132 -10.18 -11.85 3.90
N CYS A 133 -9.46 -11.79 2.79
CA CYS A 133 -8.00 -11.83 2.75
C CYS A 133 -7.35 -10.72 3.60
N TYR A 134 -7.81 -9.48 3.46
CA TYR A 134 -7.28 -8.36 4.25
C TYR A 134 -7.54 -8.51 5.76
N ARG A 135 -8.70 -9.04 6.15
CA ARG A 135 -9.00 -9.32 7.56
C ARG A 135 -8.12 -10.45 8.10
N GLU A 136 -7.94 -11.53 7.34
CA GLU A 136 -7.07 -12.65 7.74
C GLU A 136 -5.62 -12.19 7.94
N TRP A 137 -5.09 -11.35 7.05
CA TRP A 137 -3.77 -10.75 7.23
C TRP A 137 -3.72 -9.85 8.46
N ALA A 138 -4.69 -8.96 8.65
CA ALA A 138 -4.74 -8.07 9.80
C ALA A 138 -4.78 -8.86 11.14
N GLU A 139 -5.61 -9.89 11.23
CA GLU A 139 -5.71 -10.77 12.39
C GLU A 139 -4.41 -11.56 12.64
N GLY A 140 -3.79 -12.08 11.57
CA GLY A 140 -2.50 -12.75 11.63
C GLY A 140 -1.39 -11.85 12.16
N ILE A 141 -1.30 -10.61 11.66
CA ILE A 141 -0.35 -9.61 12.14
C ILE A 141 -0.59 -9.29 13.62
N LYS A 142 -1.85 -9.05 14.02
CA LYS A 142 -2.22 -8.78 15.42
C LYS A 142 -1.82 -9.91 16.37
N LYS A 143 -2.02 -11.16 15.95
CA LYS A 143 -1.64 -12.35 16.73
C LYS A 143 -0.12 -12.47 16.89
N ARG A 144 0.66 -12.17 15.85
CA ARG A 144 2.13 -12.19 15.94
C ARG A 144 2.66 -11.06 16.82
N ALA A 145 2.11 -9.86 16.68
CA ALA A 145 2.47 -8.70 17.47
C ALA A 145 2.22 -8.90 18.97
N SER A 146 1.11 -9.57 19.34
CA SER A 146 0.81 -9.90 20.73
C SER A 146 1.69 -11.03 21.28
N GLY A 147 2.02 -12.03 20.46
CA GLY A 147 2.91 -13.13 20.84
C GLY A 147 4.31 -12.67 21.24
N LYS A 148 4.91 -11.74 20.47
CA LYS A 148 6.26 -11.18 20.75
C LYS A 148 6.35 -10.35 22.02
N ARG A 149 5.24 -9.86 22.58
CA ARG A 149 5.25 -9.10 23.86
C ARG A 149 5.34 -10.00 25.10
N THR A 150 5.22 -11.31 24.91
CA THR A 150 5.18 -12.32 25.98
C THR A 150 6.48 -13.11 26.13
N GLU A 151 7.48 -12.81 25.29
CA GLU A 151 8.86 -13.34 25.35
C GLU A 151 9.82 -12.26 25.84
#